data_AF-A0A831PFH7-F1
#
_entry.id   AF-A0A831PFH7-F1
#
_cell.length_a   1.000
_cell.length_b   1.000
_cell.length_c   1.000
_cell.angle_alpha   90.00
_cell.angle_beta   90.00
_cell.angle_gamma   90.00
#
_symmetry.space_group_name_H-M   'P 1'
#
loop_
_entity.id
_entity.type
_entity.pdbx_description
1 polymer ?
#
loop_
_entity_poly.entity_id
_entity_poly.type
_entity_poly.pdbx_seq_one_letter_code
_entity_poly.pdbx_strand_id
1 'polypeptide(L)' 'MERLPEDVVKRLRELVQEMEGLGARSIMNYVLYEFEVGGPSLETLEEAEQMAKREMEELKEVLKILGELKSLVT' A
#
# COMPACT_ATOMS: atom_id res chain seq x y z
N MET A 1 -16.96 18.61 -1.19
CA MET A 1 -16.10 17.72 -0.36
C MET A 1 -14.91 18.54 0.09
N GLU A 2 -14.54 18.44 1.36
CA GLU A 2 -13.40 19.18 1.91
C GLU A 2 -12.12 18.36 1.72
N ARG A 3 -11.04 19.03 1.33
CA ARG A 3 -9.69 18.46 1.34
C ARG A 3 -9.35 18.02 2.75
N LEU A 4 -8.50 17.00 2.89
CA LEU A 4 -7.95 16.68 4.19
C LEU A 4 -7.18 17.89 4.75
N PRO A 5 -7.21 18.10 6.08
CA PRO A 5 -6.33 19.05 6.74
C PRO A 5 -4.86 18.83 6.37
N GLU A 6 -4.11 19.91 6.17
CA GLU A 6 -2.71 19.84 5.71
C GLU A 6 -1.79 19.06 6.67
N ASP A 7 -2.07 19.12 7.97
CA ASP A 7 -1.35 18.36 9.00
C ASP A 7 -1.57 16.84 8.87
N VAL A 8 -2.76 16.43 8.49
CA VAL A 8 -3.09 15.01 8.23
C VAL A 8 -2.35 14.51 6.99
N VAL A 9 -2.36 15.29 5.91
CA VAL A 9 -1.65 14.94 4.65
C VAL A 9 -0.14 14.85 4.90
N LYS A 10 0.42 15.81 5.66
CA LYS A 10 1.84 15.80 6.02
C LYS A 10 2.22 14.54 6.80
N ARG A 11 1.44 14.20 7.82
CA ARG A 11 1.69 13.00 8.64
C ARG A 11 1.57 11.72 7.82
N LEU A 12 0.59 11.63 6.94
CA LEU A 12 0.44 10.47 6.05
C LEU A 12 1.64 10.35 5.11
N ARG A 13 2.13 11.47 4.56
CA ARG A 13 3.32 11.49 3.71
C ARG A 13 4.58 11.01 4.43
N GLU A 14 4.78 11.41 5.68
CA GLU A 14 5.90 10.92 6.52
C GLU A 14 5.83 9.39 6.69
N LEU A 15 4.66 8.85 7.03
CA LEU A 15 4.44 7.40 7.16
C LEU A 15 4.73 6.63 5.86
N VAL A 16 4.37 7.19 4.71
CA VAL A 16 4.62 6.56 3.40
C VAL A 16 6.11 6.54 3.04
N GLN A 17 6.85 7.56 3.45
CA GLN A 17 8.31 7.62 3.21
C GLN A 17 9.07 6.55 3.99
N GLU A 18 8.56 6.12 5.14
CA GLU A 18 9.15 5.05 5.95
C GLU A 18 8.89 3.65 5.39
N MET A 19 7.96 3.48 4.44
CA MET A 19 7.64 2.17 3.86
C MET A 19 8.75 1.71 2.91
N GLU A 20 9.39 0.56 3.19
CA GLU A 20 10.44 0.00 2.34
C GLU A 20 9.91 -0.72 1.10
N GLY A 21 8.73 -1.36 1.20
CA GLY A 21 8.13 -2.11 0.11
C GLY A 21 7.65 -1.20 -1.02
N LEU A 22 8.18 -1.40 -2.24
CA LEU A 22 7.79 -0.61 -3.42
C LEU A 22 6.28 -0.69 -3.71
N GLY A 23 5.67 -1.88 -3.61
CA GLY A 23 4.22 -2.07 -3.79
C GLY A 23 3.39 -1.29 -2.76
N ALA A 24 3.70 -1.48 -1.48
CA ALA A 24 3.04 -0.77 -0.38
C ALA A 24 3.15 0.76 -0.52
N ARG A 25 4.35 1.26 -0.81
CA ARG A 25 4.59 2.69 -1.01
C ARG A 25 3.81 3.24 -2.20
N SER A 26 3.70 2.48 -3.29
CA SER A 26 2.99 2.88 -4.50
C SER A 26 1.48 2.99 -4.26
N ILE A 27 0.88 2.03 -3.55
CA ILE A 27 -0.53 2.05 -3.16
C ILE A 27 -0.83 3.31 -2.32
N MET A 28 0.01 3.60 -1.34
CA MET A 28 -0.22 4.76 -0.48
C MET A 28 0.03 6.10 -1.17
N ASN A 29 0.95 6.16 -2.13
CA ASN A 29 1.15 7.34 -2.97
C ASN A 29 -0.07 7.63 -3.85
N TYR A 30 -0.72 6.59 -4.39
CA TYR A 30 -1.99 6.73 -5.11
C TYR A 30 -3.07 7.35 -4.21
N VAL A 31 -3.23 6.82 -3.00
CA VAL A 31 -4.18 7.35 -2.01
C VAL A 31 -3.88 8.81 -1.67
N LEU A 32 -2.62 9.15 -1.42
CA LEU A 32 -2.18 10.53 -1.14
C LEU A 32 -2.53 11.49 -2.29
N TYR A 33 -2.27 11.09 -3.52
CA TYR A 33 -2.57 11.91 -4.70
C TYR A 33 -4.07 12.23 -4.79
N GLU A 34 -4.94 11.23 -4.61
CA GLU A 34 -6.39 11.41 -4.64
C GLU A 34 -6.89 12.34 -3.52
N PHE A 35 -6.26 12.28 -2.34
CA PHE A 35 -6.51 13.23 -1.24
C PHE A 35 -6.13 14.68 -1.57
N GLU A 36 -5.06 14.90 -2.34
CA GLU A 36 -4.57 16.25 -2.67
C GLU A 36 -5.43 16.94 -3.75
N VAL A 37 -5.96 16.18 -4.71
CA VAL A 37 -6.71 16.75 -5.85
C VAL A 37 -8.17 17.11 -5.53
N GLY A 38 -8.75 16.61 -4.44
CA GLY A 38 -10.15 16.90 -4.10
C GLY A 38 -10.85 15.89 -3.19
N GLY A 39 -10.14 14.84 -2.76
CA GLY A 39 -10.55 13.90 -1.73
C GLY A 39 -10.92 12.54 -2.33
N PRO A 40 -10.32 11.43 -1.86
CA PRO A 40 -10.65 10.10 -2.32
C PRO A 40 -12.09 9.82 -1.98
N SER A 41 -12.77 9.21 -2.93
CA SER A 41 -14.01 8.53 -2.66
C SER A 41 -13.73 7.35 -1.73
N LEU A 42 -14.78 6.86 -1.05
CA LEU A 42 -14.74 5.56 -0.40
C LEU A 42 -14.22 4.47 -1.36
N GLU A 43 -14.60 4.58 -2.63
CA GLU A 43 -14.16 3.73 -3.74
C GLU A 43 -12.64 3.74 -3.94
N THR A 44 -11.95 4.89 -3.87
CA THR A 44 -10.48 4.93 -3.94
C THR A 44 -9.82 4.15 -2.80
N LEU A 45 -10.36 4.26 -1.59
CA LEU A 45 -9.84 3.53 -0.43
C LEU A 45 -10.11 2.02 -0.56
N GLU A 46 -11.30 1.64 -1.04
CA GLU A 46 -11.64 0.26 -1.36
C GLU A 46 -10.72 -0.31 -2.45
N GLU A 47 -10.44 0.45 -3.51
CA GLU A 47 -9.51 0.05 -4.56
C GLU A 47 -8.09 -0.17 -4.01
N ALA A 48 -7.58 0.79 -3.23
CA ALA A 48 -6.29 0.67 -2.57
C ALA A 48 -6.21 -0.55 -1.64
N GLU A 49 -7.30 -0.87 -0.93
CA GLU A 49 -7.40 -2.07 -0.11
C GLU A 49 -7.34 -3.34 -0.97
N GLN A 50 -8.03 -3.39 -2.11
CA GLN A 50 -7.96 -4.51 -3.05
C GLN A 50 -6.57 -4.67 -3.66
N MET A 51 -5.87 -3.57 -3.97
CA MET A 51 -4.48 -3.60 -4.41
C MET A 51 -3.58 -4.23 -3.35
N ALA A 52 -3.69 -3.79 -2.08
CA ALA A 52 -2.91 -4.34 -0.99
C ALA A 52 -3.17 -5.84 -0.75
N LYS A 53 -4.44 -6.27 -0.86
CA LYS A 53 -4.80 -7.70 -0.76
C LYS A 53 -4.13 -8.53 -1.85
N ARG A 54 -4.09 -8.05 -3.10
CA ARG A 54 -3.42 -8.75 -4.20
C ARG A 54 -1.91 -8.89 -3.96
N GLU A 55 -1.26 -7.80 -3.57
CA GLU A 55 0.18 -7.82 -3.21
C GLU A 55 0.47 -8.82 -2.08
N MET A 56 -0.41 -8.91 -1.08
CA MET A 56 -0.27 -9.91 -0.02
C MET A 56 -0.37 -11.35 -0.52
N GLU A 57 -1.25 -11.64 -1.48
CA GLU A 57 -1.34 -12.98 -2.08
C GLU A 57 -0.06 -13.33 -2.86
N GLU A 58 0.50 -12.38 -3.61
CA GLU A 58 1.77 -12.59 -4.32
C GLU A 58 2.92 -12.86 -3.33
N LEU A 59 3.00 -12.10 -2.24
CA LEU A 59 4.00 -12.32 -1.19
C LEU A 59 3.83 -13.68 -0.49
N LYS A 60 2.59 -14.17 -0.31
CA LYS A 60 2.33 -15.52 0.21
C LYS A 60 2.88 -16.60 -0.72
N GLU A 61 2.69 -16.45 -2.04
CA GLU A 61 3.26 -17.40 -3.00
C GLU A 61 4.79 -17.39 -2.98
N VAL A 62 5.42 -16.20 -2.84
CA VAL A 62 6.88 -16.10 -2.63
C VAL A 62 7.31 -16.87 -1.38
N LEU A 63 6.62 -16.69 -0.26
CA LEU A 63 6.92 -17.42 0.98
C LEU A 63 6.78 -18.94 0.83
N LYS A 64 5.76 -19.39 0.09
CA LYS A 64 5.56 -20.80 -0.23
C LYS A 64 6.74 -21.37 -1.03
N ILE A 65 7.14 -20.70 -2.11
CA ILE A 65 8.31 -21.09 -2.93
C ILE A 65 9.58 -21.15 -2.07
N LEU A 66 9.81 -20.14 -1.22
CA LEU A 66 10.95 -20.13 -0.31
C LEU A 66 10.90 -21.29 0.70
N GLY A 67 9.71 -21.67 1.17
CA GLY A 67 9.51 -22.83 2.03
C GLY A 67 9.89 -24.14 1.33
N GLU A 68 9.43 -24.31 0.07
CA GLU A 68 9.79 -25.47 -0.76
C GLU A 68 11.31 -25.53 -1.00
N LEU A 69 11.94 -24.41 -1.36
CA LEU A 69 13.39 -24.35 -1.56
C LEU A 69 14.19 -24.71 -0.31
N LYS A 70 13.77 -24.24 0.88
CA LYS A 70 14.43 -24.58 2.15
C LYS A 70 14.44 -26.08 2.43
N SER A 71 13.36 -26.79 2.05
CA SER A 71 13.26 -28.24 2.22
C SER A 71 14.16 -29.05 1.30
N LEU A 72 14.70 -28.44 0.24
CA LEU A 72 15.62 -29.09 -0.70
C LEU A 72 17.09 -28.91 -0.32
N VAL A 73 17.40 -27.88 0.47
CA VAL A 73 18.77 -27.56 0.93
C VAL A 73 19.04 -28.00 2.37
N THR A 74 18.03 -28.53 3.07
CA THR A 74 18.10 -29.08 4.43
C THR A 74 17.87 -30.57 4.39
#